data_AF-A0A6G0KQU9-F1
#
_entry.id   AF-A0A6G0KQU9-F1
#
_cell.length_a   1.000
_cell.length_b   1.000
_cell.length_c   1.000
_cell.angle_alpha   90.00
_cell.angle_beta   90.00
_cell.angle_gamma   90.00
#
_symmetry.space_group_name_H-M   'P 1'
#
loop_
_entity.id
_entity.type
_entity.pdbx_description
1 polymer ?
#
loop_
_entity_poly.entity_id
_entity_poly.type
_entity_poly.pdbx_seq_one_letter_code
_entity_poly.pdbx_strand_id
1 'polypeptide(L)'
;MLQTLTKSYGEEKLATMIQAATKVDETKDFAKNLQTSQFNQWMAEAKTPDDIYTKVLKLNSNDSPKADIWRAYYNAYDTENKLFSFKP
;
A
#
# COMPACT_ATOMS: atom_id res chain seq x y z
N MET A 1 -14.98 5.31 1.69
CA MET A 1 -14.32 5.80 0.46
C MET A 1 -13.34 4.76 -0.08
N LEU A 2 -12.23 4.48 0.63
CA LEU A 2 -11.23 3.52 0.15
C LEU A 2 -11.80 2.11 -0.06
N GLN A 3 -12.55 1.58 0.91
CA GLN A 3 -13.21 0.27 0.80
C GLN A 3 -14.17 0.17 -0.39
N THR A 4 -14.88 1.25 -0.73
CA THR A 4 -15.79 1.28 -1.89
C THR A 4 -15.00 1.18 -3.18
N LEU A 5 -13.92 1.96 -3.31
CA LEU A 5 -13.03 1.91 -4.46
C LEU A 5 -12.33 0.55 -4.58
N THR A 6 -11.92 -0.04 -3.45
CA THR A 6 -11.37 -1.39 -3.40
C THR A 6 -12.36 -2.43 -3.90
N LYS A 7 -13.64 -2.33 -3.53
CA LYS A 7 -14.69 -3.22 -4.03
C LYS A 7 -14.99 -3.03 -5.52
N SER A 8 -14.93 -1.79 -6.02
CA SER A 8 -15.23 -1.48 -7.42
C SER A 8 -14.08 -1.77 -8.39
N TYR A 9 -12.85 -1.48 -8.00
CA TYR A 9 -11.66 -1.59 -8.87
C TYR A 9 -10.78 -2.80 -8.54
N GLY A 10 -10.89 -3.35 -7.33
CA GLY A 10 -9.97 -4.36 -6.79
C GLY A 10 -8.75 -3.71 -6.12
N GLU A 11 -8.21 -4.37 -5.09
CA GLU A 11 -7.06 -3.87 -4.33
C GLU A 11 -5.83 -3.59 -5.22
N GLU A 12 -5.56 -4.48 -6.17
CA GLU A 12 -4.42 -4.39 -7.09
C GLU A 12 -4.48 -3.13 -7.97
N LYS A 13 -5.62 -2.89 -8.64
CA LYS A 13 -5.80 -1.74 -9.52
C LYS A 13 -5.85 -0.44 -8.73
N LEU A 14 -6.48 -0.45 -7.56
CA LEU A 14 -6.54 0.74 -6.71
C LEU A 14 -5.13 1.15 -6.25
N ALA A 15 -4.31 0.20 -5.77
CA ALA A 15 -2.92 0.49 -5.39
C ALA A 15 -2.12 1.09 -6.56
N THR A 16 -2.27 0.51 -7.75
CA THR A 16 -1.59 1.00 -8.96
C THR A 16 -2.07 2.41 -9.36
N MET A 17 -3.38 2.68 -9.26
CA MET A 17 -3.97 3.98 -9.56
C MET A 17 -3.51 5.06 -8.57
N ILE A 18 -3.48 4.74 -7.28
CA ILE A 18 -2.96 5.63 -6.25
C ILE A 18 -1.48 5.95 -6.54
N GLN A 19 -0.67 4.94 -6.83
CA GLN A 19 0.75 5.14 -7.16
C GLN A 19 0.92 6.02 -8.40
N ALA A 20 0.13 5.83 -9.45
CA ALA A 20 0.15 6.71 -10.62
C ALA A 20 -0.23 8.16 -10.26
N ALA A 21 -1.25 8.34 -9.40
CA ALA A 21 -1.68 9.66 -8.93
C ALA A 21 -0.64 10.36 -8.04
N THR A 22 0.29 9.63 -7.41
CA THR A 22 1.41 10.26 -6.69
C THR A 22 2.44 10.92 -7.62
N LYS A 23 2.46 10.55 -8.90
CA LYS A 23 3.38 11.11 -9.91
C LYS A 23 2.86 12.38 -10.56
N VAL A 24 1.60 12.74 -10.33
CA VAL A 24 0.97 13.95 -10.84
C VAL A 24 0.96 14.98 -9.73
N ASP A 25 1.67 16.09 -9.89
CA ASP A 25 1.88 17.07 -8.81
C ASP A 25 0.58 17.63 -8.25
N GLU A 26 -0.45 17.83 -9.08
CA GLU A 26 -1.77 18.30 -8.64
C GLU A 26 -2.52 17.31 -7.75
N THR A 27 -2.32 16.00 -7.94
CA THR A 27 -3.01 14.94 -7.18
C THR A 27 -2.12 14.27 -6.15
N LYS A 28 -0.86 14.68 -6.05
CA LYS A 28 0.19 14.02 -5.27
C LYS A 28 -0.13 13.94 -3.79
N ASP A 29 -0.54 15.04 -3.19
CA ASP A 29 -0.83 15.09 -1.75
C ASP A 29 -2.09 14.27 -1.41
N PHE A 30 -3.10 14.34 -2.27
CA PHE A 30 -4.30 13.51 -2.14
C PHE A 30 -3.99 12.02 -2.30
N ALA A 31 -3.17 11.66 -3.30
CA ALA A 31 -2.74 10.29 -3.55
C ALA A 31 -1.90 9.73 -2.39
N LYS A 32 -1.01 10.53 -1.80
CA LYS A 32 -0.25 10.14 -0.60
C LYS A 32 -1.18 9.84 0.58
N ASN A 33 -2.17 10.69 0.83
CA ASN A 33 -3.16 10.46 1.90
C ASN A 33 -3.97 9.17 1.67
N LEU A 34 -4.34 8.89 0.42
CA LEU A 34 -4.98 7.64 0.02
C LEU A 34 -4.05 6.43 0.20
N GLN A 35 -2.77 6.55 -0.14
CA GLN A 35 -1.78 5.49 0.02
C GLN A 35 -1.57 5.14 1.49
N THR A 36 -1.46 6.14 2.37
CA THR A 36 -1.41 5.93 3.83
C THR A 36 -2.65 5.22 4.33
N SER A 37 -3.83 5.65 3.87
CA SER A 37 -5.10 5.01 4.25
C SER A 37 -5.20 3.56 3.76
N GLN A 38 -4.66 3.27 2.57
CA GLN A 38 -4.55 1.92 2.03
C GLN A 38 -3.66 1.03 2.91
N PHE A 39 -2.50 1.54 3.31
CA PHE A 39 -1.57 0.79 4.16
C PHE A 39 -2.18 0.52 5.54
N ASN A 40 -2.78 1.53 6.17
CA ASN A 40 -3.46 1.37 7.45
C ASN A 40 -4.58 0.32 7.37
N GLN A 41 -5.32 0.30 6.26
CA GLN A 41 -6.35 -0.72 6.04
C GLN A 41 -5.72 -2.12 5.93
N TRP A 42 -4.64 -2.29 5.17
CA TRP A 42 -3.95 -3.58 5.07
C TRP A 42 -3.39 -4.08 6.39
N MET A 43 -2.86 -3.17 7.22
CA MET A 43 -2.38 -3.48 8.57
C MET A 43 -3.53 -3.84 9.50
N ALA A 44 -4.66 -3.13 9.43
CA ALA A 44 -5.88 -3.46 10.16
C ALA A 44 -6.50 -4.81 9.73
N GLU A 45 -6.32 -5.18 8.46
CA GLU A 45 -6.68 -6.50 7.92
C GLU A 45 -5.63 -7.60 8.21
N ALA A 46 -4.61 -7.29 9.02
CA ALA A 46 -3.51 -8.18 9.38
C ALA A 46 -2.75 -8.77 8.16
N LYS A 47 -2.69 -8.03 7.04
CA LYS A 47 -1.97 -8.45 5.85
C LYS A 47 -0.48 -8.21 6.03
N THR A 48 0.30 -9.29 5.94
CA THR A 48 1.76 -9.18 5.97
C THR A 48 2.30 -8.60 4.66
N PRO A 49 3.52 -8.05 4.62
CA PRO A 49 4.15 -7.65 3.37
C PRO A 49 4.18 -8.78 2.33
N ASP A 50 4.37 -10.03 2.75
CA ASP A 50 4.34 -11.19 1.85
C ASP A 50 2.94 -11.44 1.27
N ASP A 51 1.88 -11.26 2.05
CA ASP A 51 0.51 -11.31 1.55
C ASP A 51 0.24 -10.20 0.53
N ILE A 52 0.71 -8.98 0.79
CA ILE A 52 0.57 -7.87 -0.16
C ILE A 52 1.35 -8.15 -1.44
N TYR A 53 2.55 -8.74 -1.33
CA TYR A 53 3.37 -9.12 -2.48
C TYR A 53 2.66 -10.14 -3.39
N THR A 54 2.15 -11.21 -2.77
CA THR A 54 1.65 -12.40 -3.49
C THR A 54 0.17 -12.34 -3.81
N LYS A 55 -0.68 -11.87 -2.88
CA LYS A 55 -2.14 -11.90 -3.00
C LYS A 55 -2.72 -10.60 -3.57
N VAL A 56 -2.14 -9.45 -3.22
CA VAL A 56 -2.66 -8.13 -3.64
C VAL A 56 -2.00 -7.65 -4.91
N LEU A 57 -0.68 -7.47 -4.91
CA LEU A 57 0.06 -6.90 -6.05
C LEU A 57 0.37 -7.95 -7.11
N LYS A 58 0.34 -9.23 -6.74
CA LYS A 58 0.65 -10.40 -7.59
C LYS A 58 1.94 -10.16 -8.37
N LEU A 59 2.97 -9.69 -7.66
CA LEU A 59 4.26 -9.35 -8.24
C LEU A 59 4.94 -10.62 -8.77
N ASN A 60 4.97 -10.74 -10.09
CA ASN A 60 5.66 -11.79 -10.83
C ASN A 60 7.06 -11.36 -11.31
N SER A 61 7.43 -10.09 -11.12
CA SER A 61 8.79 -9.57 -11.38
C SER A 61 9.08 -8.29 -10.57
N ASN A 62 10.36 -8.04 -10.27
CA ASN A 62 10.84 -6.92 -9.45
C ASN A 62 10.86 -5.55 -10.15
N ASP A 63 10.68 -5.50 -11.48
CA ASP A 63 10.76 -4.26 -12.29
C ASP A 63 9.40 -3.54 -12.49
N SER A 64 8.38 -3.92 -11.73
CA SER A 64 7.06 -3.28 -11.85
C SER A 64 6.95 -2.04 -10.94
N PRO A 65 6.24 -0.97 -11.34
CA PRO A 65 5.83 0.12 -10.45
C PRO A 65 5.11 -0.35 -9.18
N LYS A 66 4.57 -1.57 -9.21
CA LYS A 66 3.99 -2.26 -8.06
C LYS A 66 5.03 -2.62 -6.98
N ALA A 67 6.28 -2.85 -7.35
CA ALA A 67 7.37 -3.16 -6.41
C ALA A 67 7.67 -1.96 -5.51
N ASP A 68 7.53 -0.73 -6.01
CA ASP A 68 7.67 0.48 -5.20
C ASP A 68 6.58 0.58 -4.13
N ILE A 69 5.34 0.21 -4.49
CA ILE A 69 4.20 0.17 -3.55
C ILE A 69 4.48 -0.85 -2.44
N TRP A 70 4.95 -2.04 -2.81
CA TRP A 70 5.30 -3.08 -1.85
C TRP A 70 6.41 -2.63 -0.90
N ARG A 71 7.49 -2.03 -1.42
CA ARG A 71 8.60 -1.51 -0.60
C ARG A 71 8.13 -0.42 0.36
N ALA A 72 7.26 0.48 -0.09
CA ALA A 72 6.67 1.51 0.76
C ALA A 72 5.82 0.88 1.88
N TYR A 73 5.02 -0.13 1.57
CA TYR A 73 4.24 -0.86 2.57
C TYR A 73 5.13 -1.62 3.56
N TYR A 74 6.16 -2.32 3.08
CA TYR A 74 7.11 -3.04 3.93
C TYR A 74 7.77 -2.10 4.94
N ASN A 75 8.24 -0.93 4.49
CA ASN A 75 8.83 0.06 5.37
C ASN A 75 7.84 0.61 6.40
N ALA A 76 6.59 0.87 6.01
CA ALA A 76 5.54 1.31 6.93
C ALA A 76 5.21 0.23 7.98
N TYR A 77 5.06 -1.02 7.53
CA TYR A 77 4.78 -2.19 8.37
C TYR A 77 5.92 -2.46 9.37
N ASP A 78 7.17 -2.39 8.92
CA ASP A 78 8.35 -2.56 9.78
C ASP A 78 8.47 -1.40 10.79
N THR A 79 8.16 -0.17 10.37
CA THR A 79 8.17 1.00 11.28
C THR A 79 7.09 0.88 12.35
N GLU A 80 5.85 0.54 12.00
CA GLU A 80 4.78 0.30 12.99
C GLU A 80 5.12 -0.88 13.91
N ASN A 81 5.59 -2.01 13.38
CA ASN A 81 5.98 -3.14 14.22
C ASN A 81 7.18 -2.82 15.13
N LYS A 82 8.13 -1.99 14.68
CA LYS A 82 9.22 -1.49 15.51
C LYS A 82 8.72 -0.54 16.60
N LEU A 83 7.70 0.28 16.32
CA LEU A 83 7.06 1.12 17.33
C LEU A 83 6.35 0.28 18.40
N PHE A 84 5.80 -0.89 18.05
CA PHE A 84 5.24 -1.84 19.01
C PHE A 84 6.29 -2.73 19.72
N SER A 85 7.50 -2.87 19.17
CA SER A 85 8.60 -3.65 19.77
C SER A 85 9.51 -2.84 20.69
N PHE A 86 9.36 -1.51 20.74
CA PHE A 86 10.00 -0.68 21.75
C PHE A 86 9.26 -0.79 23.11
N LYS A 87 9.54 -1.89 23.83
CA LYS A 87 9.31 -1.97 25.27
C LYS A 87 10.64 -1.74 26.01
N PRO A 88 10.90 -0.55 26.59
CA PRO A 88 11.86 -0.44 27.67
C PRO A 88 11.37 -1.18 28.93
#